data_AF-A0A1Q3ENK8-F1
#
_entry.id   AF-A0A1Q3ENK8-F1
#
_cell.length_a   1.000
_cell.length_b   1.000
_cell.length_c   1.000
_cell.angle_alpha   90.00
_cell.angle_beta   90.00
_cell.angle_gamma   90.00
#
_symmetry.space_group_name_H-M   'P 1'
#
loop_
_entity.id
_entity.type
_entity.pdbx_description
1 polymer ?
#
loop_
_entity_poly.entity_id
_entity_poly.type
_entity_poly.pdbx_seq_one_letter_code
_entity_poly.pdbx_strand_id
1 'polypeptide(L)'
;MSCTPTANTLFTSTKLGLFRLQHQIVISPPSHTSMVSVEEFYRTCTTEGGLVIVPYDTNASIRRNIAEIIHTAKGIAFCLVDVPSSPAESFVERIQSCITDAISCGYDGIELDVSQGSALQGILFNSTKVVSEVSNILQALTTLITDERLGLRFSPFSFMDGAHTTNFLQLYIGIIEYLKHIHPSLAFVHFLGSTSFEDFEYSQNKSLDVFRAAIAFPMSMDSMDSDGTRFISSASYSPDAFKLESTRTGELISFSLPSIANPDIVSLLRQGLPLQNLPRVTQRLSDILTSFKEGKEYVFYWDSLQREQVLQAMQCLGQYLGQFEPALSYEGTDKRVVWRKSCWFASEGIAYPLLDTEHEISKFDGDLKDGLSGLVALRNSDVRASLEYLKRVLDSTLVSCCHAIGLSKDLIQRCTVRYRIIKYVAHAGNPGGIGLHPDGNLLSALITDGPGLGVYDFDGTYREPGVGGTILMGGSTLYRWSKGTYLPTFHDVSIGQEQKKTSIVAFFNLPDMEDIPQSAGPDTEKNSFFHDIRVIKEDDKSPAGELAPLWKTIVQRHNLILPS
;
A
#
# COMPACT_ATOMS: atom_id res chain seq x y z
N MET A 1 24.69 30.75 12.80
CA MET A 1 23.70 30.93 13.88
C MET A 1 23.24 29.55 14.28
N SER A 2 23.58 29.08 15.48
CA SER A 2 23.13 27.77 15.98
C SER A 2 21.68 27.88 16.43
N CYS A 3 20.75 27.27 15.68
CA CYS A 3 19.39 27.05 16.16
C CYS A 3 19.46 26.15 17.40
N THR A 4 19.10 26.71 18.55
CA THR A 4 18.70 25.94 19.72
C THR A 4 17.57 24.98 19.35
N PRO A 5 17.59 23.71 19.79
CA PRO A 5 16.49 22.80 19.53
C PRO A 5 15.23 23.34 20.21
N THR A 6 14.22 23.65 19.42
CA THR A 6 12.90 24.03 19.89
C THR A 6 12.35 22.92 20.79
N ALA A 7 11.79 23.29 21.94
CA ALA A 7 11.14 22.34 22.85
C ALA A 7 10.05 21.59 22.09
N ASN A 8 9.93 20.27 22.31
CA ASN A 8 8.96 19.42 21.61
C ASN A 8 7.53 19.92 21.88
N THR A 9 6.92 20.60 20.90
CA THR A 9 5.59 21.21 21.01
C THR A 9 4.46 20.18 20.95
N LEU A 10 4.76 18.92 20.61
CA LEU A 10 3.73 17.93 20.34
C LEU A 10 2.80 17.70 21.54
N PHE A 11 3.32 17.75 22.76
CA PHE A 11 2.55 17.53 23.99
C PHE A 11 2.08 18.84 24.64
N THR A 12 2.18 19.97 23.92
CA THR A 12 1.67 21.24 24.39
C THR A 12 0.28 21.51 23.82
N SER A 13 -0.55 22.17 24.62
CA SER A 13 -1.89 22.57 24.19
C SER A 13 -1.82 23.49 22.96
N THR A 14 -2.68 23.24 21.98
CA THR A 14 -2.81 24.04 20.75
C THR A 14 -4.26 24.38 20.46
N LYS A 15 -4.50 25.42 19.68
CA LYS A 15 -5.83 25.77 19.18
C LYS A 15 -6.12 25.04 17.86
N LEU A 16 -7.39 24.71 17.64
CA LEU A 16 -7.95 24.16 16.40
C LEU A 16 -9.32 24.80 16.19
N GLY A 17 -9.41 25.81 15.33
CA GLY A 17 -10.64 26.61 15.20
C GLY A 17 -11.05 27.19 16.55
N LEU A 18 -12.24 26.84 17.04
CA LEU A 18 -12.76 27.27 18.35
C LEU A 18 -12.31 26.38 19.51
N PHE A 19 -11.65 25.25 19.23
CA PHE A 19 -11.29 24.25 20.22
C PHE A 19 -9.87 24.41 20.75
N ARG A 20 -9.66 23.98 21.99
CA ARG A 20 -8.34 23.90 22.61
C ARG A 20 -7.96 22.45 22.86
N LEU A 21 -7.05 21.94 22.03
CA LEU A 21 -6.51 20.60 22.16
C LEU A 21 -5.49 20.53 23.32
N GLN A 22 -5.41 19.39 23.99
CA GLN A 22 -4.41 19.14 25.04
C GLN A 22 -3.00 18.91 24.47
N HIS A 23 -2.94 18.38 23.25
CA HIS A 23 -1.72 18.08 22.51
C HIS A 23 -1.99 18.10 20.99
N GLN A 24 -0.94 17.97 20.18
CA GLN A 24 -0.99 17.99 18.72
C GLN A 24 -1.12 16.60 18.08
N ILE A 25 -1.22 15.53 18.88
CA ILE A 25 -1.49 14.17 18.39
C ILE A 25 -2.98 14.04 18.05
N VAL A 26 -3.26 13.43 16.91
CA VAL A 26 -4.60 13.10 16.41
C VAL A 26 -4.75 11.59 16.35
N ILE A 27 -5.85 11.06 16.88
CA ILE A 27 -6.22 9.66 16.73
C ILE A 27 -7.20 9.55 15.56
N SER A 28 -6.79 8.84 14.51
CA SER A 28 -7.59 8.64 13.30
C SER A 28 -8.04 7.19 13.19
N PRO A 29 -9.19 6.91 12.53
CA PRO A 29 -9.62 5.53 12.36
C PRO A 29 -8.70 4.79 11.38
N PRO A 30 -8.41 3.51 11.63
CA PRO A 30 -7.75 2.64 10.67
C PRO A 30 -8.66 2.40 9.48
N SER A 31 -8.14 2.65 8.29
CA SER A 31 -8.78 2.23 7.05
C SER A 31 -8.84 0.69 7.05
N HIS A 32 -10.05 0.12 6.92
CA HIS A 32 -10.29 -1.31 6.65
C HIS A 32 -10.04 -2.32 7.81
N THR A 33 -9.97 -1.90 9.07
CA THR A 33 -9.91 -2.87 10.19
C THR A 33 -11.25 -2.98 10.90
N SER A 34 -11.84 -4.19 10.92
CA SER A 34 -12.99 -4.49 11.77
C SER A 34 -12.54 -4.48 13.23
N MET A 35 -13.00 -3.48 13.99
CA MET A 35 -12.78 -3.41 15.43
C MET A 35 -13.83 -4.27 16.14
N VAL A 36 -13.38 -5.14 17.06
CA VAL A 36 -14.27 -6.03 17.84
C VAL A 36 -15.20 -5.22 18.75
N SER A 37 -14.74 -4.08 19.27
CA SER A 37 -15.56 -3.10 20.00
C SER A 37 -15.04 -1.69 19.74
N VAL A 38 -15.77 -0.92 18.92
CA VAL A 38 -15.41 0.46 18.56
C VAL A 38 -15.43 1.38 19.78
N GLU A 39 -16.39 1.21 20.68
CA GLU A 39 -16.47 2.01 21.92
C GLU A 39 -15.28 1.74 22.85
N GLU A 40 -14.86 0.48 22.99
CA GLU A 40 -13.71 0.12 23.84
C GLU A 40 -12.40 0.63 23.25
N PHE A 41 -12.27 0.61 21.92
CA PHE A 41 -11.14 1.22 21.24
C PHE A 41 -11.00 2.70 21.61
N TYR A 42 -12.06 3.50 21.47
CA TYR A 42 -11.97 4.93 21.84
C TYR A 42 -11.79 5.12 23.35
N ARG A 43 -12.43 4.30 24.19
CA ARG A 43 -12.25 4.37 25.65
C ARG A 43 -10.79 4.23 26.07
N THR A 44 -10.05 3.37 25.39
CA THR A 44 -8.64 3.10 25.70
C THR A 44 -7.70 4.08 24.99
N CYS A 45 -8.03 4.50 23.76
CA CYS A 45 -7.16 5.33 22.92
C CYS A 45 -7.22 6.83 23.19
N THR A 46 -8.27 7.34 23.84
CA THR A 46 -8.52 8.79 23.92
C THR A 46 -8.32 9.37 25.31
N THR A 47 -7.52 8.73 26.16
CA THR A 47 -7.42 9.03 27.61
C THR A 47 -6.75 10.37 27.96
N GLU A 48 -6.06 11.01 27.02
CA GLU A 48 -5.23 12.20 27.26
C GLU A 48 -5.71 13.48 26.55
N GLY A 49 -6.93 13.44 25.99
CA GLY A 49 -7.51 14.52 25.21
C GLY A 49 -6.98 14.58 23.77
N GLY A 50 -6.93 15.78 23.20
CA GLY A 50 -6.52 15.99 21.80
C GLY A 50 -7.68 15.87 20.80
N LEU A 51 -7.34 15.70 19.52
CA LEU A 51 -8.34 15.52 18.46
C LEU A 51 -8.51 14.04 18.14
N VAL A 52 -9.76 13.60 18.04
CA VAL A 52 -10.13 12.22 17.71
C VAL A 52 -11.08 12.26 16.52
N ILE A 53 -10.72 11.56 15.46
CA ILE A 53 -11.54 11.40 14.26
C ILE A 53 -12.22 10.03 14.33
N VAL A 54 -13.53 9.99 14.11
CA VAL A 54 -14.36 8.79 14.30
C VAL A 54 -15.14 8.50 13.01
N PRO A 55 -15.08 7.27 12.46
CA PRO A 55 -15.82 6.93 11.25
C PRO A 55 -17.33 6.97 11.54
N TYR A 56 -18.12 7.40 10.56
CA TYR A 56 -19.56 7.43 10.70
C TYR A 56 -20.14 6.02 10.93
N ASP A 57 -20.67 5.76 12.12
CA ASP A 57 -21.45 4.55 12.43
C ASP A 57 -22.93 4.84 12.20
N THR A 58 -23.71 3.90 11.67
CA THR A 58 -25.15 4.11 11.43
C THR A 58 -25.97 4.09 12.73
N ASN A 59 -25.46 3.49 13.80
CA ASN A 59 -26.11 3.41 15.10
C ASN A 59 -25.88 4.67 15.94
N ALA A 60 -26.95 5.46 16.12
CA ALA A 60 -26.90 6.70 16.88
C ALA A 60 -26.49 6.54 18.35
N SER A 61 -26.82 5.41 19.00
CA SER A 61 -26.43 5.18 20.39
C SER A 61 -24.93 4.97 20.52
N ILE A 62 -24.32 4.21 19.62
CA ILE A 62 -22.87 4.02 19.56
C ILE A 62 -22.18 5.37 19.31
N ARG A 63 -22.68 6.16 18.36
CA ARG A 63 -22.16 7.50 18.07
C ARG A 63 -22.15 8.40 19.32
N ARG A 64 -23.25 8.46 20.07
CA ARG A 64 -23.35 9.24 21.32
C ARG A 64 -22.38 8.75 22.38
N ASN A 65 -22.32 7.44 22.61
CA ASN A 65 -21.43 6.86 23.60
C ASN A 65 -19.96 7.19 23.29
N ILE A 66 -19.54 7.10 22.02
CA ILE A 66 -18.17 7.45 21.61
C ILE A 66 -17.88 8.94 21.86
N ALA A 67 -18.78 9.84 21.50
CA ALA A 67 -18.60 11.27 21.77
C ALA A 67 -18.46 11.54 23.27
N GLU A 68 -19.32 10.95 24.10
CA GLU A 68 -19.26 11.06 25.57
C GLU A 68 -17.94 10.51 26.15
N ILE A 69 -17.45 9.39 25.63
CA ILE A 69 -16.15 8.81 26.01
C ILE A 69 -15.02 9.81 25.74
N ILE A 70 -14.99 10.37 24.53
CA ILE A 70 -13.95 11.32 24.10
C ILE A 70 -14.00 12.59 24.96
N HIS A 71 -15.20 13.14 25.19
CA HIS A 71 -15.40 14.34 26.01
C HIS A 71 -15.03 14.15 27.47
N THR A 72 -15.33 12.97 28.04
CA THR A 72 -14.95 12.63 29.42
C THR A 72 -13.43 12.72 29.62
N ALA A 73 -12.67 12.37 28.57
CA ALA A 73 -11.21 12.49 28.56
C ALA A 73 -10.69 13.86 28.08
N LYS A 74 -11.57 14.86 27.96
CA LYS A 74 -11.26 16.22 27.46
C LYS A 74 -10.73 16.24 26.02
N GLY A 75 -11.11 15.24 25.23
CA GLY A 75 -10.85 15.21 23.79
C GLY A 75 -11.91 15.96 23.00
N ILE A 76 -11.61 16.19 21.72
CA ILE A 76 -12.50 16.80 20.73
C ILE A 76 -12.83 15.75 19.67
N ALA A 77 -14.11 15.50 19.44
CA ALA A 77 -14.60 14.43 18.56
C ALA A 77 -15.06 14.97 17.20
N PHE A 78 -14.36 14.60 16.13
CA PHE A 78 -14.79 14.89 14.74
C PHE A 78 -15.30 13.60 14.09
N CYS A 79 -16.43 13.67 13.39
CA CYS A 79 -16.94 12.52 12.64
C CYS A 79 -16.43 12.55 11.19
N LEU A 80 -15.76 11.48 10.76
CA LEU A 80 -15.35 11.23 9.39
C LEU A 80 -16.55 10.74 8.56
N VAL A 81 -16.97 11.56 7.61
CA VAL A 81 -18.12 11.30 6.73
C VAL A 81 -17.62 10.82 5.37
N ASP A 82 -17.91 9.56 5.08
CA ASP A 82 -17.83 8.95 3.74
C ASP A 82 -19.21 8.37 3.40
N VAL A 83 -19.80 8.79 2.28
CA VAL A 83 -21.17 8.43 1.90
C VAL A 83 -21.12 7.53 0.67
N PRO A 84 -21.58 6.27 0.72
CA PRO A 84 -21.53 5.39 -0.43
C PRO A 84 -22.32 5.94 -1.64
N SER A 85 -21.83 5.64 -2.84
CA SER A 85 -22.52 5.93 -4.10
C SER A 85 -23.75 5.03 -4.25
N SER A 86 -24.95 5.57 -4.01
CA SER A 86 -26.23 4.84 -4.17
C SER A 86 -27.16 5.55 -5.18
N PRO A 87 -28.03 4.81 -5.92
CA PRO A 87 -28.71 5.34 -7.12
C PRO A 87 -29.94 6.25 -6.89
N ALA A 88 -30.34 6.57 -5.65
CA ALA A 88 -31.71 7.08 -5.39
C ALA A 88 -31.87 8.46 -4.71
N GLU A 89 -30.87 9.03 -4.04
CA GLU A 89 -30.92 10.39 -3.45
C GLU A 89 -29.71 11.21 -3.89
N SER A 90 -29.79 12.55 -3.85
CA SER A 90 -28.63 13.36 -4.21
C SER A 90 -27.50 13.14 -3.18
N PHE A 91 -26.27 13.00 -3.66
CA PHE A 91 -25.10 12.75 -2.82
C PHE A 91 -24.92 13.79 -1.70
N VAL A 92 -25.29 15.05 -1.98
CA VAL A 92 -25.24 16.17 -1.04
C VAL A 92 -26.25 16.01 0.11
N GLU A 93 -27.49 15.61 -0.17
CA GLU A 93 -28.53 15.40 0.87
C GLU A 93 -28.10 14.36 1.90
N ARG A 94 -27.43 13.28 1.45
CA ARG A 94 -26.92 12.27 2.36
C ARG A 94 -25.81 12.79 3.26
N ILE A 95 -24.86 13.55 2.71
CA ILE A 95 -23.83 14.22 3.53
C ILE A 95 -24.50 15.12 4.57
N GLN A 96 -25.48 15.92 4.15
CA GLN A 96 -26.22 16.81 5.05
C GLN A 96 -26.92 16.05 6.18
N SER A 97 -27.53 14.89 5.88
CA SER A 97 -28.12 14.01 6.89
C SER A 97 -27.07 13.48 7.86
N CYS A 98 -25.94 12.95 7.37
CA CYS A 98 -24.86 12.43 8.22
C CYS A 98 -24.29 13.52 9.14
N ILE A 99 -24.13 14.75 8.65
CA ILE A 99 -23.66 15.89 9.45
C ILE A 99 -24.67 16.21 10.55
N THR A 100 -25.94 16.34 10.22
CA THR A 100 -27.00 16.65 11.19
C THR A 100 -27.06 15.58 12.28
N ASP A 101 -26.98 14.32 11.87
CA ASP A 101 -26.97 13.16 12.75
C ASP A 101 -25.75 13.13 13.68
N ALA A 102 -24.55 13.39 13.16
CA ALA A 102 -23.33 13.44 13.96
C ALA A 102 -23.38 14.58 14.98
N ILE A 103 -23.76 15.79 14.57
CA ILE A 103 -23.87 16.94 15.49
C ILE A 103 -24.92 16.68 16.57
N SER A 104 -26.07 16.09 16.23
CA SER A 104 -27.10 15.74 17.23
C SER A 104 -26.65 14.65 18.22
N CYS A 105 -25.62 13.87 17.86
CA CYS A 105 -25.00 12.87 18.73
C CYS A 105 -23.87 13.43 19.59
N GLY A 106 -23.60 14.75 19.52
CA GLY A 106 -22.60 15.41 20.37
C GLY A 106 -21.22 15.57 19.73
N TYR A 107 -21.05 15.31 18.44
CA TYR A 107 -19.75 15.53 17.78
C TYR A 107 -19.41 17.03 17.71
N ASP A 108 -18.13 17.34 17.90
CA ASP A 108 -17.57 18.68 17.88
C ASP A 108 -17.38 19.21 16.46
N GLY A 109 -17.28 18.33 15.47
CA GLY A 109 -17.11 18.72 14.08
C GLY A 109 -17.17 17.55 13.11
N ILE A 110 -16.87 17.83 11.86
CA ILE A 110 -16.93 16.88 10.74
C ILE A 110 -15.65 16.94 9.94
N GLU A 111 -15.15 15.77 9.54
CA GLU A 111 -14.13 15.63 8.51
C GLU A 111 -14.78 14.97 7.28
N LEU A 112 -14.77 15.66 6.14
CA LEU A 112 -15.28 15.10 4.89
C LEU A 112 -14.18 14.28 4.20
N ASP A 113 -14.48 13.01 3.89
CA ASP A 113 -13.48 12.12 3.30
C ASP A 113 -13.38 12.29 1.77
N VAL A 114 -12.28 12.89 1.31
CA VAL A 114 -11.90 13.04 -0.11
C VAL A 114 -10.64 12.22 -0.42
N SER A 115 -10.34 11.23 0.41
CA SER A 115 -9.17 10.36 0.28
C SER A 115 -9.46 9.10 -0.53
N GLN A 116 -8.44 8.26 -0.72
CA GLN A 116 -8.48 7.11 -1.62
C GLN A 116 -9.63 6.17 -1.32
N GLY A 117 -10.45 5.90 -2.35
CA GLY A 117 -11.54 4.94 -2.26
C GLY A 117 -12.82 5.51 -1.63
N SER A 118 -12.84 6.79 -1.23
CA SER A 118 -14.08 7.45 -0.84
C SER A 118 -14.96 7.70 -2.07
N ALA A 119 -16.27 7.69 -1.86
CA ALA A 119 -17.21 7.95 -2.97
C ALA A 119 -17.01 9.36 -3.54
N LEU A 120 -16.67 10.33 -2.68
CA LEU A 120 -16.43 11.70 -3.10
C LEU A 120 -15.20 11.82 -3.98
N GLN A 121 -14.11 11.12 -3.65
CA GLN A 121 -12.92 11.12 -4.51
C GLN A 121 -13.25 10.57 -5.91
N GLY A 122 -14.05 9.50 -5.98
CA GLY A 122 -14.52 8.92 -7.25
C GLY A 122 -15.36 9.89 -8.08
N ILE A 123 -16.28 10.63 -7.46
CA ILE A 123 -17.09 11.65 -8.14
C ILE A 123 -16.18 12.77 -8.67
N LEU A 124 -15.35 13.33 -7.80
CA LEU A 124 -14.51 14.47 -8.11
C LEU A 124 -13.50 14.14 -9.22
N PHE A 125 -12.85 12.98 -9.18
CA PHE A 125 -11.75 12.68 -10.11
C PHE A 125 -12.23 12.20 -11.49
N ASN A 126 -13.52 11.92 -11.62
CA ASN A 126 -14.19 11.73 -12.90
C ASN A 126 -14.78 13.03 -13.47
N SER A 127 -14.71 14.14 -12.72
CA SER A 127 -15.19 15.45 -13.18
C SER A 127 -14.09 16.25 -13.88
N THR A 128 -14.49 17.02 -14.89
CA THR A 128 -13.63 18.04 -15.52
C THR A 128 -13.64 19.38 -14.77
N LYS A 129 -14.47 19.52 -13.71
CA LYS A 129 -14.69 20.76 -12.96
C LYS A 129 -14.58 20.59 -11.44
N VAL A 130 -13.60 19.80 -11.01
CA VAL A 130 -13.39 19.38 -9.60
C VAL A 130 -13.53 20.52 -8.59
N VAL A 131 -12.86 21.65 -8.79
CA VAL A 131 -12.87 22.78 -7.85
C VAL A 131 -14.28 23.34 -7.65
N SER A 132 -15.08 23.45 -8.73
CA SER A 132 -16.46 23.94 -8.63
C SER A 132 -17.39 22.96 -7.93
N GLU A 133 -17.16 21.65 -8.10
CA GLU A 133 -17.94 20.62 -7.41
C GLU A 133 -17.67 20.61 -5.90
N VAL A 134 -16.39 20.67 -5.52
CA VAL A 134 -15.99 20.84 -4.11
C VAL A 134 -16.65 22.09 -3.53
N SER A 135 -16.66 23.21 -4.26
CA SER A 135 -17.33 24.43 -3.81
C SER A 135 -18.83 24.26 -3.56
N ASN A 136 -19.54 23.62 -4.48
CA ASN A 136 -20.99 23.45 -4.37
C ASN A 136 -21.34 22.56 -3.17
N ILE A 137 -20.54 21.52 -2.94
CA ILE A 137 -20.68 20.65 -1.76
C ILE A 137 -20.47 21.49 -0.51
N LEU A 138 -19.34 22.19 -0.38
CA LEU A 138 -19.01 22.94 0.82
C LEU A 138 -20.02 24.06 1.12
N GLN A 139 -20.48 24.79 0.10
CA GLN A 139 -21.51 25.80 0.27
C GLN A 139 -22.81 25.21 0.87
N ALA A 140 -23.18 24.00 0.47
CA ALA A 140 -24.31 23.30 1.06
C ALA A 140 -24.04 22.88 2.52
N LEU A 141 -22.80 22.49 2.84
CA LEU A 141 -22.42 22.04 4.19
C LEU A 141 -22.36 23.20 5.19
N THR A 142 -21.87 24.38 4.76
CA THR A 142 -21.74 25.56 5.64
C THR A 142 -23.07 26.14 6.11
N THR A 143 -24.19 25.68 5.55
CA THR A 143 -25.53 25.99 6.08
C THR A 143 -25.87 25.21 7.34
N LEU A 144 -25.16 24.11 7.62
CA LEU A 144 -25.40 23.19 8.73
C LEU A 144 -24.33 23.24 9.82
N ILE A 145 -23.09 23.57 9.45
CA ILE A 145 -21.93 23.57 10.33
C ILE A 145 -21.02 24.75 9.99
N THR A 146 -20.39 25.37 11.00
CA THR A 146 -19.45 26.47 10.76
C THR A 146 -18.10 25.95 10.28
N ASP A 147 -17.35 26.79 9.57
CA ASP A 147 -16.04 26.45 9.00
C ASP A 147 -15.05 25.95 10.09
N GLU A 148 -15.10 26.52 11.30
CA GLU A 148 -14.22 26.14 12.42
C GLU A 148 -14.49 24.73 12.97
N ARG A 149 -15.55 24.08 12.50
CA ARG A 149 -15.94 22.71 12.85
C ARG A 149 -15.90 21.77 11.63
N LEU A 150 -15.33 22.21 10.51
CA LEU A 150 -15.22 21.46 9.26
C LEU A 150 -13.76 21.20 8.90
N GLY A 151 -13.44 19.95 8.56
CA GLY A 151 -12.16 19.53 8.00
C GLY A 151 -12.33 18.73 6.70
N LEU A 152 -11.27 18.66 5.89
CA LEU A 152 -11.24 17.84 4.68
C LEU A 152 -10.04 16.88 4.69
N ARG A 153 -10.28 15.62 4.33
CA ARG A 153 -9.26 14.59 4.23
C ARG A 153 -8.86 14.34 2.77
N PHE A 154 -7.56 14.29 2.49
CA PHE A 154 -7.01 14.02 1.16
C PHE A 154 -5.90 12.96 1.22
N SER A 155 -5.70 12.24 0.13
CA SER A 155 -4.59 11.29 -0.04
C SER A 155 -3.83 11.60 -1.33
N PRO A 156 -2.96 12.61 -1.34
CA PRO A 156 -2.37 13.15 -2.57
C PRO A 156 -1.49 12.17 -3.36
N PHE A 157 -0.99 11.14 -2.68
CA PHE A 157 -0.08 10.15 -3.26
C PHE A 157 -0.73 8.78 -3.42
N SER A 158 -2.02 8.67 -3.06
CA SER A 158 -2.81 7.50 -3.37
C SER A 158 -3.42 7.71 -4.74
N PHE A 159 -2.81 7.09 -5.73
CA PHE A 159 -3.22 7.23 -7.11
C PHE A 159 -4.46 6.37 -7.40
N MET A 160 -5.36 6.92 -8.23
CA MET A 160 -6.37 6.13 -8.92
C MET A 160 -5.91 6.02 -10.37
N ASP A 161 -5.54 4.81 -10.76
CA ASP A 161 -5.16 4.52 -12.14
C ASP A 161 -6.37 4.77 -13.06
N GLY A 162 -6.12 5.42 -14.21
CA GLY A 162 -7.18 5.77 -15.17
C GLY A 162 -7.97 7.04 -14.87
N ALA A 163 -7.64 7.79 -13.81
CA ALA A 163 -8.24 9.10 -13.57
C ALA A 163 -8.00 10.08 -14.72
N HIS A 164 -8.97 10.96 -15.00
CA HIS A 164 -8.84 11.99 -16.04
C HIS A 164 -7.84 13.10 -15.68
N THR A 165 -7.43 13.19 -14.42
CA THR A 165 -6.46 14.18 -13.94
C THR A 165 -5.04 13.66 -14.07
N THR A 166 -4.23 14.31 -14.91
CA THR A 166 -2.81 13.96 -15.11
C THR A 166 -1.85 14.65 -14.13
N ASN A 167 -2.33 15.61 -13.34
CA ASN A 167 -1.52 16.33 -12.35
C ASN A 167 -2.26 16.50 -11.01
N PHE A 168 -2.30 15.42 -10.22
CA PHE A 168 -2.92 15.42 -8.89
C PHE A 168 -2.33 16.48 -7.95
N LEU A 169 -1.02 16.73 -8.05
CA LEU A 169 -0.35 17.74 -7.23
C LEU A 169 -0.98 19.12 -7.45
N GLN A 170 -1.08 19.57 -8.69
CA GLN A 170 -1.71 20.86 -9.00
C GLN A 170 -3.20 20.88 -8.65
N LEU A 171 -3.91 19.76 -8.83
CA LEU A 171 -5.31 19.67 -8.45
C LEU A 171 -5.51 19.94 -6.95
N TYR A 172 -4.76 19.23 -6.09
CA TYR A 172 -4.87 19.41 -4.64
C TYR A 172 -4.43 20.81 -4.18
N ILE A 173 -3.39 21.39 -4.79
CA ILE A 173 -2.99 22.77 -4.54
C ILE A 173 -4.13 23.73 -4.89
N GLY A 174 -4.72 23.59 -6.09
CA GLY A 174 -5.83 24.44 -6.53
C GLY A 174 -7.08 24.31 -5.64
N ILE A 175 -7.38 23.10 -5.15
CA ILE A 175 -8.43 22.89 -4.15
C ILE A 175 -8.08 23.65 -2.87
N ILE A 176 -6.88 23.49 -2.31
CA ILE A 176 -6.46 24.17 -1.08
C ILE A 176 -6.55 25.70 -1.20
N GLU A 177 -6.00 26.26 -2.27
CA GLU A 177 -6.00 27.71 -2.51
C GLU A 177 -7.43 28.25 -2.60
N TYR A 178 -8.32 27.49 -3.24
CA TYR A 178 -9.74 27.81 -3.31
C TYR A 178 -10.42 27.74 -1.94
N LEU A 179 -10.19 26.68 -1.18
CA LEU A 179 -10.75 26.49 0.17
C LEU A 179 -10.39 27.66 1.09
N LYS A 180 -9.14 28.11 1.07
CA LYS A 180 -8.69 29.26 1.86
C LYS A 180 -9.40 30.55 1.51
N HIS A 181 -9.75 30.74 0.24
CA HIS A 181 -10.40 31.96 -0.22
C HIS A 181 -11.86 32.03 0.24
N ILE A 182 -12.58 30.91 0.15
CA ILE A 182 -14.02 30.85 0.42
C ILE A 182 -14.33 30.49 1.89
N HIS A 183 -13.47 29.69 2.53
CA HIS A 183 -13.61 29.20 3.90
C HIS A 183 -12.36 29.52 4.74
N PRO A 184 -12.04 30.82 4.98
CA PRO A 184 -10.81 31.22 5.68
C PRO A 184 -10.72 30.73 7.13
N SER A 185 -11.86 30.35 7.72
CA SER A 185 -11.96 29.80 9.07
C SER A 185 -12.00 28.26 9.12
N LEU A 186 -11.77 27.58 7.99
CA LEU A 186 -11.81 26.11 7.92
C LEU A 186 -10.90 25.50 9.00
N ALA A 187 -11.41 24.56 9.79
CA ALA A 187 -10.71 24.03 10.96
C ALA A 187 -9.35 23.42 10.60
N PHE A 188 -9.36 22.52 9.61
CA PHE A 188 -8.14 21.86 9.16
C PHE A 188 -8.25 21.22 7.78
N VAL A 189 -7.10 20.91 7.19
CA VAL A 189 -6.96 19.91 6.13
C VAL A 189 -6.10 18.75 6.63
N HIS A 190 -6.47 17.54 6.28
CA HIS A 190 -5.83 16.31 6.70
C HIS A 190 -5.26 15.55 5.51
N PHE A 191 -3.95 15.44 5.42
CA PHE A 191 -3.25 14.82 4.30
C PHE A 191 -2.64 13.46 4.67
N LEU A 192 -3.00 12.43 3.90
CA LEU A 192 -2.44 11.09 3.98
C LEU A 192 -1.21 10.95 3.06
N GLY A 193 -0.02 10.96 3.64
CA GLY A 193 1.26 10.68 2.98
C GLY A 193 1.59 9.19 2.86
N SER A 194 0.70 8.31 3.31
CA SER A 194 0.85 6.85 3.26
C SER A 194 -0.37 6.17 2.63
N THR A 195 -0.15 5.00 2.03
CA THR A 195 -1.16 4.08 1.53
C THR A 195 -1.32 2.92 2.51
N SER A 196 -2.55 2.54 2.82
CA SER A 196 -2.80 1.39 3.71
C SER A 196 -2.88 0.07 2.93
N PHE A 197 -2.16 -0.94 3.40
CA PHE A 197 -2.18 -2.33 2.94
C PHE A 197 -2.48 -3.24 4.12
N GLU A 198 -3.72 -3.69 4.26
CA GLU A 198 -4.17 -4.55 5.37
C GLU A 198 -3.69 -4.03 6.74
N ASP A 199 -2.67 -4.67 7.33
CA ASP A 199 -2.08 -4.33 8.62
C ASP A 199 -0.79 -3.48 8.51
N PHE A 200 -0.58 -2.75 7.42
CA PHE A 200 0.54 -1.84 7.28
C PHE A 200 0.11 -0.49 6.69
N GLU A 201 0.70 0.58 7.22
CA GLU A 201 0.72 1.89 6.56
C GLU A 201 2.05 2.03 5.81
N TYR A 202 1.98 2.06 4.49
CA TYR A 202 3.12 2.19 3.60
C TYR A 202 3.34 3.65 3.23
N SER A 203 4.41 4.26 3.73
CA SER A 203 4.76 5.65 3.40
C SER A 203 5.22 5.74 1.94
N GLN A 204 4.79 6.78 1.22
CA GLN A 204 5.22 7.04 -0.16
C GLN A 204 6.54 7.86 -0.23
N ASN A 205 7.11 8.23 0.92
CA ASN A 205 8.33 9.05 1.06
C ASN A 205 8.33 10.36 0.23
N LYS A 206 7.14 10.86 -0.13
CA LYS A 206 6.95 12.14 -0.80
C LYS A 206 6.66 13.21 0.23
N SER A 207 7.30 14.36 0.10
CA SER A 207 7.11 15.47 1.03
C SER A 207 5.70 16.07 0.89
N LEU A 208 5.07 16.35 2.03
CA LEU A 208 3.82 17.10 2.13
C LEU A 208 4.04 18.62 2.17
N ASP A 209 5.29 19.10 2.11
CA ASP A 209 5.64 20.52 2.28
C ASP A 209 4.96 21.43 1.25
N VAL A 210 4.75 20.94 0.04
CA VAL A 210 4.05 21.69 -1.01
C VAL A 210 2.60 22.01 -0.62
N PHE A 211 1.91 21.08 0.06
CA PHE A 211 0.55 21.28 0.55
C PHE A 211 0.52 22.17 1.80
N ARG A 212 1.52 22.02 2.68
CA ARG A 212 1.71 22.94 3.82
C ARG A 212 1.94 24.37 3.33
N ALA A 213 2.75 24.55 2.29
CA ALA A 213 3.01 25.85 1.69
C ALA A 213 1.74 26.45 1.07
N ALA A 214 0.94 25.65 0.36
CA ALA A 214 -0.37 26.09 -0.16
C ALA A 214 -1.33 26.51 0.97
N ILE A 215 -1.29 25.84 2.13
CA ILE A 215 -2.05 26.26 3.31
C ILE A 215 -1.50 27.57 3.91
N ALA A 216 -0.18 27.72 4.00
CA ALA A 216 0.46 28.90 4.58
C ALA A 216 0.41 30.15 3.69
N PHE A 217 0.38 29.99 2.35
CA PHE A 217 0.51 31.10 1.40
C PHE A 217 -0.62 31.16 0.35
N PRO A 218 -1.03 32.36 -0.10
CA PRO A 218 -0.74 33.65 0.52
C PRO A 218 -1.42 33.74 1.91
N MET A 219 -0.82 34.51 2.84
CA MET A 219 -1.51 34.90 4.07
C MET A 219 -2.51 36.00 3.75
N SER A 220 -3.73 35.91 4.26
CA SER A 220 -4.69 37.02 4.16
C SER A 220 -4.18 38.19 5.00
N MET A 221 -4.23 39.43 4.51
CA MET A 221 -3.87 40.58 5.35
C MET A 221 -4.82 40.73 6.54
N ASP A 222 -6.04 40.20 6.45
CA ASP A 222 -7.05 40.20 7.52
C ASP A 222 -6.85 39.06 8.55
N SER A 223 -5.91 38.13 8.32
CA SER A 223 -5.68 36.95 9.18
C SER A 223 -4.63 37.14 10.26
N MET A 224 -4.29 38.37 10.65
CA MET A 224 -3.39 38.61 11.80
C MET A 224 -4.01 38.10 13.12
N ASP A 225 -5.34 37.94 13.18
CA ASP A 225 -6.09 37.49 14.36
C ASP A 225 -6.80 36.12 14.19
N SER A 226 -6.71 35.45 13.03
CA SER A 226 -7.26 34.09 12.86
C SER A 226 -6.16 33.04 12.99
N ASP A 227 -6.39 31.97 13.77
CA ASP A 227 -5.42 30.87 13.95
C ASP A 227 -5.18 30.03 12.67
N GLY A 228 -5.82 30.41 11.56
CA GLY A 228 -5.70 29.80 10.25
C GLY A 228 -6.18 28.34 10.17
N THR A 229 -6.33 27.84 8.96
CA THR A 229 -6.57 26.41 8.73
C THR A 229 -5.37 25.60 9.18
N ARG A 230 -5.59 24.63 10.06
CA ARG A 230 -4.52 23.76 10.56
C ARG A 230 -4.20 22.65 9.56
N PHE A 231 -2.96 22.19 9.55
CA PHE A 231 -2.52 21.03 8.77
C PHE A 231 -2.42 19.80 9.67
N ILE A 232 -3.06 18.70 9.28
CA ILE A 232 -2.90 17.38 9.88
C ILE A 232 -2.17 16.49 8.88
N SER A 233 -1.11 15.79 9.31
CA SER A 233 -0.41 14.83 8.48
C SER A 233 -0.48 13.41 9.04
N SER A 234 -0.69 12.43 8.17
CA SER A 234 -0.58 11.00 8.45
C SER A 234 0.39 10.37 7.44
N ALA A 235 1.56 9.90 7.86
CA ALA A 235 2.56 9.40 6.91
C ALA A 235 3.35 8.16 7.38
N SER A 236 2.72 7.27 8.19
CA SER A 236 3.38 6.11 8.79
C SER A 236 4.63 6.50 9.60
N TYR A 237 4.46 7.50 10.47
CA TYR A 237 5.54 8.04 11.27
C TYR A 237 6.05 7.03 12.31
N SER A 238 7.36 6.79 12.33
CA SER A 238 8.00 6.14 13.47
C SER A 238 8.09 7.12 14.66
N PRO A 239 8.37 6.63 15.88
CA PRO A 239 8.61 7.48 17.03
C PRO A 239 9.63 8.61 16.79
N ASP A 240 10.72 8.33 16.08
CA ASP A 240 11.72 9.35 15.79
C ASP A 240 11.28 10.30 14.68
N ALA A 241 10.63 9.78 13.64
CA ALA A 241 10.18 10.56 12.49
C ALA A 241 9.10 11.58 12.87
N PHE A 242 8.12 11.21 13.70
CA PHE A 242 7.07 12.17 14.11
C PHE A 242 7.68 13.33 14.90
N LYS A 243 8.67 13.07 15.76
CA LYS A 243 9.27 14.09 16.63
C LYS A 243 10.03 15.11 15.79
N LEU A 244 10.80 14.63 14.82
CA LEU A 244 11.48 15.48 13.85
C LEU A 244 10.48 16.33 13.07
N GLU A 245 9.44 15.71 12.53
CA GLU A 245 8.46 16.39 11.68
C GLU A 245 7.63 17.42 12.45
N SER A 246 7.14 17.07 13.65
CA SER A 246 6.39 17.98 14.51
C SER A 246 7.23 19.19 14.94
N THR A 247 8.50 18.98 15.29
CA THR A 247 9.41 20.08 15.65
C THR A 247 9.69 21.01 14.47
N ARG A 248 9.72 20.47 13.26
CA ARG A 248 10.00 21.22 12.02
C ARG A 248 8.80 22.03 11.55
N THR A 249 7.58 21.50 11.71
CA THR A 249 6.38 22.03 11.06
C THR A 249 5.38 22.68 12.02
N GLY A 250 5.37 22.29 13.30
CA GLY A 250 4.36 22.72 14.27
C GLY A 250 2.94 22.28 13.92
N GLU A 251 2.80 21.21 13.14
CA GLU A 251 1.53 20.68 12.67
C GLU A 251 0.94 19.61 13.61
N LEU A 252 -0.32 19.24 13.36
CA LEU A 252 -0.92 18.10 14.03
C LEU A 252 -0.49 16.79 13.36
N ILE A 253 -0.12 15.79 14.15
CA ILE A 253 0.34 14.49 13.66
C ILE A 253 -0.70 13.43 13.97
N SER A 254 -1.17 12.74 12.94
CA SER A 254 -2.19 11.71 13.05
C SER A 254 -1.59 10.31 13.06
N PHE A 255 -2.11 9.49 13.97
CA PHE A 255 -1.83 8.06 14.07
C PHE A 255 -3.12 7.28 13.86
N SER A 256 -3.07 6.30 12.98
CA SER A 256 -4.21 5.45 12.65
C SER A 256 -3.92 4.01 13.04
N LEU A 257 -3.37 3.17 12.17
CA LEU A 257 -3.13 1.76 12.47
C LEU A 257 -2.30 1.49 13.74
N PRO A 258 -1.23 2.26 14.06
CA PRO A 258 -0.47 2.06 15.29
C PRO A 258 -1.32 2.21 16.57
N SER A 259 -2.39 3.02 16.55
CA SER A 259 -3.26 3.21 17.72
C SER A 259 -4.02 1.94 18.12
N ILE A 260 -4.27 1.01 17.17
CA ILE A 260 -4.96 -0.26 17.47
C ILE A 260 -4.11 -1.14 18.39
N ALA A 261 -2.82 -1.24 18.10
CA ALA A 261 -1.89 -2.06 18.89
C ALA A 261 -1.40 -1.35 20.15
N ASN A 262 -1.54 -0.02 20.20
CA ASN A 262 -0.97 0.83 21.24
C ASN A 262 -2.05 1.81 21.74
N PRO A 263 -3.00 1.37 22.57
CA PRO A 263 -4.07 2.26 23.05
C PRO A 263 -3.54 3.44 23.88
N ASP A 264 -2.40 3.30 24.54
CA ASP A 264 -1.71 4.35 25.29
C ASP A 264 -0.68 5.11 24.43
N ILE A 265 -0.89 5.19 23.10
CA ILE A 265 0.06 5.77 22.14
C ILE A 265 0.57 7.15 22.55
N VAL A 266 -0.28 8.04 23.07
CA VAL A 266 0.13 9.39 23.51
C VAL A 266 1.21 9.30 24.60
N SER A 267 1.02 8.43 25.59
CA SER A 267 1.96 8.19 26.68
C SER A 267 3.26 7.56 26.19
N LEU A 268 3.17 6.56 25.30
CA LEU A 268 4.33 5.90 24.71
C LEU A 268 5.20 6.88 23.91
N LEU A 269 4.58 7.70 23.05
CA LEU A 269 5.28 8.72 22.27
C LEU A 269 5.91 9.78 23.17
N ARG A 270 5.26 10.15 24.29
CA ARG A 270 5.80 11.11 25.27
C ARG A 270 7.06 10.58 25.95
N GLN A 271 7.07 9.28 26.26
CA GLN A 271 8.20 8.61 26.90
C GLN A 271 9.30 8.20 25.91
N GLY A 272 9.05 8.32 24.60
CA GLY A 272 9.98 7.86 23.56
C GLY A 272 10.09 6.33 23.51
N LEU A 273 9.03 5.62 23.90
CA LEU A 273 8.97 4.16 23.86
C LEU A 273 8.59 3.66 22.45
N PRO A 274 9.07 2.48 22.04
CA PRO A 274 8.74 1.91 20.74
C PRO A 274 7.25 1.52 20.67
N LEU A 275 6.65 1.72 19.49
CA LEU A 275 5.31 1.25 19.19
C LEU A 275 5.35 -0.23 18.80
N GLN A 276 4.33 -0.97 19.23
CA GLN A 276 4.18 -2.39 18.94
C GLN A 276 3.31 -2.62 17.71
N ASN A 277 3.54 -3.73 17.03
CA ASN A 277 2.61 -4.27 16.04
C ASN A 277 1.54 -5.12 16.73
N LEU A 278 0.40 -5.33 16.06
CA LEU A 278 -0.59 -6.31 16.52
C LEU A 278 0.06 -7.71 16.62
N PRO A 279 -0.31 -8.54 17.62
CA PRO A 279 0.27 -9.88 17.79
C PRO A 279 0.22 -10.75 16.53
N ARG A 280 -0.89 -10.69 15.77
CA ARG A 280 -1.04 -11.40 14.49
C ARG A 280 -0.01 -10.98 13.44
N VAL A 281 0.33 -9.70 13.42
CA VAL A 281 1.32 -9.13 12.49
C VAL A 281 2.71 -9.58 12.90
N THR A 282 3.04 -9.47 14.19
CA THR A 282 4.32 -9.95 14.73
C THR A 282 4.54 -11.44 14.41
N GLN A 283 3.51 -12.27 14.60
CA GLN A 283 3.58 -13.69 14.24
C GLN A 283 3.81 -13.90 12.75
N ARG A 284 3.01 -13.24 11.89
CA ARG A 284 3.15 -13.33 10.43
C ARG A 284 4.55 -12.94 9.95
N LEU A 285 5.12 -11.86 10.48
CA LEU A 285 6.48 -11.42 10.13
C LEU A 285 7.53 -12.47 10.54
N SER A 286 7.35 -13.11 11.71
CA SER A 286 8.22 -14.21 12.16
C SER A 286 8.09 -15.45 11.28
N ASP A 287 6.88 -15.78 10.83
CA ASP A 287 6.64 -16.94 9.96
C ASP A 287 7.28 -16.73 8.58
N ILE A 288 7.12 -15.54 7.99
CA ILE A 288 7.77 -15.17 6.71
C ILE A 288 9.29 -15.32 6.83
N LEU A 289 9.89 -14.76 7.90
CA LEU A 289 11.32 -14.88 8.15
C LEU A 289 11.79 -16.33 8.24
N THR A 290 11.01 -17.17 8.91
CA THR A 290 11.32 -18.59 9.07
C THR A 290 11.28 -19.32 7.73
N SER A 291 10.20 -19.16 6.97
CA SER A 291 10.07 -19.73 5.62
C SER A 291 11.26 -19.36 4.74
N PHE A 292 11.64 -18.07 4.72
CA PHE A 292 12.67 -17.58 3.80
C PHE A 292 14.08 -18.00 4.19
N LYS A 293 14.37 -18.15 5.49
CA LYS A 293 15.64 -18.75 5.95
C LYS A 293 15.77 -20.20 5.51
N GLU A 294 14.64 -20.90 5.36
CA GLU A 294 14.59 -22.31 4.95
C GLU A 294 14.46 -22.49 3.42
N GLY A 295 14.36 -21.40 2.65
CA GLY A 295 14.17 -21.44 1.20
C GLY A 295 12.76 -21.82 0.77
N LYS A 296 11.78 -21.64 1.67
CA LYS A 296 10.37 -21.99 1.46
C LYS A 296 9.58 -20.76 1.01
N GLU A 297 8.49 -21.00 0.31
CA GLU A 297 7.46 -20.00 0.07
C GLU A 297 6.67 -19.70 1.35
N TYR A 298 6.00 -18.56 1.36
CA TYR A 298 4.99 -18.22 2.36
C TYR A 298 3.67 -17.91 1.66
N VAL A 299 2.55 -18.44 2.17
CA VAL A 299 1.23 -18.28 1.54
C VAL A 299 0.36 -17.36 2.38
N PHE A 300 -0.06 -16.25 1.79
CA PHE A 300 -1.09 -15.37 2.34
C PHE A 300 -2.47 -15.89 1.93
N TYR A 301 -3.12 -16.63 2.83
CA TYR A 301 -4.47 -17.16 2.57
C TYR A 301 -5.49 -16.03 2.53
N TRP A 302 -6.37 -16.07 1.53
CA TRP A 302 -7.46 -15.11 1.39
C TRP A 302 -8.68 -15.55 2.21
N ASP A 303 -9.40 -14.58 2.75
CA ASP A 303 -10.76 -14.83 3.24
C ASP A 303 -11.74 -15.11 2.09
N SER A 304 -12.98 -15.44 2.41
CA SER A 304 -13.99 -15.79 1.40
C SER A 304 -14.29 -14.65 0.42
N LEU A 305 -14.30 -13.40 0.89
CA LEU A 305 -14.64 -12.23 0.09
C LEU A 305 -13.49 -11.90 -0.88
N GLN A 306 -12.27 -11.81 -0.35
CA GLN A 306 -11.08 -11.58 -1.17
C GLN A 306 -10.88 -12.72 -2.18
N ARG A 307 -11.14 -13.97 -1.79
CA ARG A 307 -11.08 -15.11 -2.71
C ARG A 307 -12.04 -14.95 -3.89
N GLU A 308 -13.29 -14.57 -3.65
CA GLU A 308 -14.29 -14.36 -4.71
C GLU A 308 -13.83 -13.28 -5.69
N GLN A 309 -13.41 -12.12 -5.17
CA GLN A 309 -12.94 -10.99 -5.96
C GLN A 309 -11.67 -11.31 -6.77
N VAL A 310 -10.69 -11.99 -6.16
CA VAL A 310 -9.47 -12.46 -6.84
C VAL A 310 -9.83 -13.40 -7.98
N LEU A 311 -10.71 -14.38 -7.76
CA LEU A 311 -11.11 -15.33 -8.80
C LEU A 311 -11.86 -14.66 -9.95
N GLN A 312 -12.73 -13.69 -9.65
CA GLN A 312 -13.43 -12.90 -10.66
C GLN A 312 -12.44 -12.09 -11.53
N ALA A 313 -11.49 -11.40 -10.90
CA ALA A 313 -10.46 -10.64 -11.61
C ALA A 313 -9.57 -11.56 -12.46
N MET A 314 -9.13 -12.70 -11.92
CA MET A 314 -8.35 -13.71 -12.65
C MET A 314 -9.11 -14.28 -13.85
N GLN A 315 -10.42 -14.51 -13.72
CA GLN A 315 -11.25 -14.98 -14.82
C GLN A 315 -11.32 -13.94 -15.95
N CYS A 316 -11.49 -12.66 -15.63
CA CYS A 316 -11.51 -11.58 -16.61
C CYS A 316 -10.18 -11.52 -17.40
N LEU A 317 -9.04 -11.53 -16.69
CA LEU A 317 -7.73 -11.56 -17.32
C LEU A 317 -7.49 -12.83 -18.15
N GLY A 318 -7.93 -13.98 -17.65
CA GLY A 318 -7.84 -15.25 -18.37
C GLY A 318 -8.68 -15.27 -19.65
N GLN A 319 -9.85 -14.63 -19.66
CA GLN A 319 -10.67 -14.44 -20.87
C GLN A 319 -9.95 -13.51 -21.86
N TYR A 320 -9.43 -12.38 -21.39
CA TYR A 320 -8.69 -11.43 -22.22
C TYR A 320 -7.41 -12.03 -22.82
N LEU A 321 -6.67 -12.88 -22.11
CA LEU A 321 -5.53 -13.60 -22.69
C LEU A 321 -5.95 -14.68 -23.68
N GLY A 322 -7.22 -15.11 -23.66
CA GLY A 322 -7.74 -16.14 -24.57
C GLY A 322 -7.59 -15.81 -26.05
N GLN A 323 -7.66 -14.52 -26.41
CA GLN A 323 -7.53 -13.99 -27.78
C GLN A 323 -6.08 -13.89 -28.28
N PHE A 324 -5.07 -14.07 -27.42
CA PHE A 324 -3.67 -13.94 -27.86
C PHE A 324 -3.22 -15.20 -28.60
N GLU A 325 -2.26 -15.06 -29.51
CA GLU A 325 -1.57 -16.21 -30.08
C GLU A 325 -0.60 -16.82 -29.05
N PRO A 326 -0.54 -18.15 -28.94
CA PRO A 326 0.39 -18.79 -28.02
C PRO A 326 1.86 -18.59 -28.45
N ALA A 327 2.73 -18.34 -27.49
CA ALA A 327 4.18 -18.30 -27.64
C ALA A 327 4.85 -19.32 -26.70
N LEU A 328 5.99 -19.90 -27.10
CA LEU A 328 6.71 -20.84 -26.24
C LEU A 328 7.23 -20.11 -24.99
N SER A 329 7.17 -20.77 -23.84
CA SER A 329 7.88 -20.34 -22.64
C SER A 329 9.38 -20.42 -22.84
N TYR A 330 10.13 -19.77 -21.94
CA TYR A 330 11.55 -20.04 -21.82
C TYR A 330 11.78 -21.51 -21.49
N GLU A 331 12.81 -22.08 -22.08
CA GLU A 331 13.27 -23.45 -21.80
C GLU A 331 13.92 -23.48 -20.41
N GLY A 332 13.38 -24.30 -19.52
CA GLY A 332 13.94 -24.53 -18.19
C GLY A 332 15.26 -25.32 -18.26
N THR A 333 15.95 -25.42 -17.12
CA THR A 333 17.17 -26.26 -17.00
C THR A 333 16.90 -27.74 -17.32
N ASP A 334 15.65 -28.17 -17.22
CA ASP A 334 15.17 -29.51 -17.56
C ASP A 334 14.63 -29.65 -19.01
N LYS A 335 14.81 -28.62 -19.84
CA LYS A 335 14.32 -28.53 -21.23
C LYS A 335 12.79 -28.58 -21.38
N ARG A 336 12.02 -28.39 -20.30
CA ARG A 336 10.55 -28.26 -20.40
C ARG A 336 10.17 -26.91 -20.98
N VAL A 337 9.16 -26.94 -21.85
CA VAL A 337 8.52 -25.76 -22.44
C VAL A 337 7.00 -25.92 -22.42
N VAL A 338 6.28 -24.80 -22.42
CA VAL A 338 4.82 -24.75 -22.48
C VAL A 338 4.36 -23.63 -23.41
N TRP A 339 3.21 -23.79 -24.08
CA TRP A 339 2.58 -22.66 -24.74
C TRP A 339 2.00 -21.72 -23.68
N ARG A 340 2.34 -20.45 -23.79
CA ARG A 340 1.77 -19.41 -22.94
C ARG A 340 1.22 -18.28 -23.78
N LYS A 341 0.18 -17.66 -23.26
CA LYS A 341 -0.36 -16.39 -23.73
C LYS A 341 -0.11 -15.38 -22.61
N SER A 342 0.69 -14.35 -22.85
CA SER A 342 1.06 -13.40 -21.80
C SER A 342 1.14 -11.97 -22.31
N CYS A 343 0.96 -11.04 -21.38
CA CYS A 343 1.50 -9.70 -21.44
C CYS A 343 2.05 -9.33 -20.06
N TRP A 344 2.79 -8.23 -19.98
CA TRP A 344 3.23 -7.71 -18.70
C TRP A 344 3.06 -6.20 -18.61
N PHE A 345 3.04 -5.74 -17.37
CA PHE A 345 2.86 -4.36 -16.95
C PHE A 345 3.94 -4.04 -15.91
N ALA A 346 4.12 -2.77 -15.61
CA ALA A 346 5.13 -2.36 -14.65
C ALA A 346 4.68 -1.15 -13.85
N SER A 347 5.32 -0.96 -12.71
CA SER A 347 5.18 0.20 -11.85
C SER A 347 6.55 0.58 -11.30
N GLU A 348 6.76 1.87 -11.07
CA GLU A 348 8.01 2.40 -10.49
C GLU A 348 8.22 1.93 -9.04
N GLY A 349 7.18 1.38 -8.39
CA GLY A 349 7.29 0.75 -7.08
C GLY A 349 5.95 0.26 -6.54
N ILE A 350 5.95 -0.19 -5.29
CA ILE A 350 4.73 -0.64 -4.60
C ILE A 350 3.78 0.55 -4.39
N ALA A 351 2.48 0.34 -4.64
CA ALA A 351 1.44 1.39 -4.61
C ALA A 351 1.58 2.53 -5.63
N TYR A 352 2.56 2.47 -6.53
CA TYR A 352 2.63 3.39 -7.68
C TYR A 352 1.64 2.96 -8.78
N PRO A 353 1.23 3.90 -9.63
CA PRO A 353 0.46 3.63 -10.85
C PRO A 353 1.10 2.58 -11.75
N LEU A 354 0.27 1.94 -12.56
CA LEU A 354 0.76 1.24 -13.74
C LEU A 354 1.30 2.24 -14.77
N LEU A 355 2.47 1.93 -15.33
CA LEU A 355 3.07 2.69 -16.41
C LEU A 355 2.22 2.60 -17.68
N ASP A 356 2.08 3.71 -18.39
CA ASP A 356 1.19 3.84 -19.54
C ASP A 356 1.90 4.22 -20.85
N THR A 357 3.22 4.45 -20.81
CA THR A 357 4.02 4.78 -22.01
C THR A 357 5.03 3.70 -22.40
N GLU A 358 5.28 3.57 -23.71
CA GLU A 358 6.32 2.68 -24.26
C GLU A 358 7.72 3.05 -23.74
N HIS A 359 8.00 4.36 -23.61
CA HIS A 359 9.30 4.83 -23.12
C HIS A 359 9.59 4.32 -21.72
N GLU A 360 8.63 4.36 -20.81
CA GLU A 360 8.81 3.87 -19.43
C GLU A 360 8.89 2.35 -19.39
N ILE A 361 8.00 1.65 -20.11
CA ILE A 361 8.03 0.18 -20.23
C ILE A 361 9.38 -0.31 -20.74
N SER A 362 10.01 0.38 -21.71
CA SER A 362 11.29 -0.02 -22.28
C SER A 362 12.47 -0.01 -21.30
N LYS A 363 12.33 0.63 -20.13
CA LYS A 363 13.35 0.68 -19.08
C LYS A 363 13.38 -0.56 -18.20
N PHE A 364 12.35 -1.41 -18.25
CA PHE A 364 12.22 -2.57 -17.39
C PHE A 364 12.81 -3.82 -18.03
N ASP A 365 13.36 -4.69 -17.20
CA ASP A 365 13.76 -6.04 -17.60
C ASP A 365 12.52 -6.87 -17.99
N GLY A 366 12.29 -7.00 -19.29
CA GLY A 366 11.16 -7.73 -19.87
C GLY A 366 11.18 -7.68 -21.39
N ASP A 367 10.48 -8.63 -22.02
CA ASP A 367 10.37 -8.61 -23.47
C ASP A 367 9.44 -7.45 -23.89
N LEU A 368 9.95 -6.51 -24.69
CA LEU A 368 9.21 -5.29 -25.04
C LEU A 368 7.88 -5.60 -25.73
N LYS A 369 7.80 -6.69 -26.51
CA LYS A 369 6.58 -7.12 -27.20
C LYS A 369 5.41 -7.37 -26.25
N ASP A 370 5.62 -8.17 -25.19
CA ASP A 370 4.58 -8.43 -24.20
C ASP A 370 4.25 -7.18 -23.37
N GLY A 371 5.23 -6.27 -23.17
CA GLY A 371 5.01 -4.99 -22.48
C GLY A 371 4.11 -4.04 -23.27
N LEU A 372 4.37 -3.90 -24.58
CA LEU A 372 3.51 -3.16 -25.50
C LEU A 372 2.10 -3.77 -25.57
N SER A 373 1.99 -5.10 -25.54
CA SER A 373 0.69 -5.78 -25.47
C SER A 373 -0.04 -5.47 -24.15
N GLY A 374 0.69 -5.30 -23.05
CA GLY A 374 0.17 -4.82 -21.77
C GLY A 374 -0.40 -3.40 -21.86
N LEU A 375 0.33 -2.46 -22.48
CA LEU A 375 -0.17 -1.10 -22.70
C LEU A 375 -1.48 -1.05 -23.50
N VAL A 376 -1.62 -1.93 -24.51
CA VAL A 376 -2.88 -2.09 -25.24
C VAL A 376 -3.98 -2.64 -24.32
N ALA A 377 -3.66 -3.61 -23.46
CA ALA A 377 -4.60 -4.20 -22.52
C ALA A 377 -5.14 -3.19 -21.50
N LEU A 378 -4.32 -2.23 -21.03
CA LEU A 378 -4.74 -1.16 -20.12
C LEU A 378 -5.80 -0.19 -20.69
N ARG A 379 -6.06 -0.24 -22.00
CA ARG A 379 -7.14 0.55 -22.63
C ARG A 379 -8.51 -0.09 -22.43
N ASN A 380 -8.57 -1.36 -22.05
CA ASN A 380 -9.82 -2.03 -21.68
C ASN A 380 -10.09 -1.79 -20.19
N SER A 381 -11.23 -1.19 -19.86
CA SER A 381 -11.61 -0.82 -18.50
C SER A 381 -11.70 -2.02 -17.55
N ASP A 382 -12.22 -3.16 -18.02
CA ASP A 382 -12.45 -4.34 -17.20
C ASP A 382 -11.13 -5.06 -16.88
N VAL A 383 -10.25 -5.13 -17.88
CA VAL A 383 -8.88 -5.65 -17.72
C VAL A 383 -8.10 -4.77 -16.76
N ARG A 384 -8.19 -3.46 -16.93
CA ARG A 384 -7.53 -2.47 -16.08
C ARG A 384 -7.98 -2.60 -14.62
N ALA A 385 -9.29 -2.59 -14.36
CA ALA A 385 -9.83 -2.73 -13.01
C ALA A 385 -9.44 -4.08 -12.37
N SER A 386 -9.49 -5.17 -13.13
CA SER A 386 -9.08 -6.50 -12.65
C SER A 386 -7.59 -6.55 -12.29
N LEU A 387 -6.74 -5.94 -13.12
CA LEU A 387 -5.31 -5.88 -12.90
C LEU A 387 -4.95 -4.98 -11.70
N GLU A 388 -5.58 -3.83 -11.56
CA GLU A 388 -5.37 -2.92 -10.42
C GLU A 388 -5.73 -3.58 -9.10
N TYR A 389 -6.85 -4.32 -9.06
CA TYR A 389 -7.23 -5.11 -7.90
C TYR A 389 -6.17 -6.16 -7.55
N LEU A 390 -5.77 -6.99 -8.53
CA LEU A 390 -4.77 -8.05 -8.31
C LEU A 390 -3.39 -7.48 -7.97
N LYS A 391 -3.00 -6.37 -8.58
CA LYS A 391 -1.80 -5.59 -8.23
C LYS A 391 -1.83 -5.20 -6.76
N ARG A 392 -2.94 -4.65 -6.27
CA ARG A 392 -3.08 -4.26 -4.85
C ARG A 392 -2.92 -5.46 -3.91
N VAL A 393 -3.47 -6.62 -4.26
CA VAL A 393 -3.31 -7.86 -3.50
C VAL A 393 -1.84 -8.31 -3.47
N LEU A 394 -1.16 -8.29 -4.62
CA LEU A 394 0.26 -8.64 -4.72
C LEU A 394 1.15 -7.67 -3.92
N ASP A 395 0.93 -6.36 -4.11
CA ASP A 395 1.64 -5.29 -3.41
C ASP A 395 1.52 -5.41 -1.88
N SER A 396 0.33 -5.73 -1.36
CA SER A 396 0.10 -5.96 0.08
C SER A 396 1.05 -7.02 0.66
N THR A 397 1.22 -8.14 -0.06
CA THR A 397 2.12 -9.22 0.38
C THR A 397 3.59 -8.85 0.25
N LEU A 398 3.97 -8.08 -0.78
CA LEU A 398 5.33 -7.57 -0.95
C LEU A 398 5.71 -6.61 0.18
N VAL A 399 4.81 -5.70 0.59
CA VAL A 399 5.02 -4.80 1.74
C VAL A 399 5.27 -5.60 3.01
N SER A 400 4.39 -6.57 3.31
CA SER A 400 4.51 -7.43 4.48
C SER A 400 5.86 -8.18 4.50
N CYS A 401 6.29 -8.70 3.36
CA CYS A 401 7.58 -9.37 3.25
C CYS A 401 8.74 -8.40 3.49
N CYS A 402 8.77 -7.24 2.81
CA CYS A 402 9.84 -6.26 2.94
C CYS A 402 10.04 -5.84 4.40
N HIS A 403 8.94 -5.68 5.15
CA HIS A 403 8.99 -5.43 6.59
C HIS A 403 9.58 -6.63 7.37
N ALA A 404 9.20 -7.86 7.03
CA ALA A 404 9.69 -9.06 7.69
C ALA A 404 11.21 -9.21 7.53
N ILE A 405 11.71 -9.11 6.29
CA ILE A 405 13.13 -9.31 5.97
C ILE A 405 14.02 -8.09 6.29
N GLY A 406 13.40 -6.98 6.72
CA GLY A 406 14.10 -5.79 7.20
C GLY A 406 14.67 -4.89 6.10
N LEU A 407 14.02 -4.79 4.94
CA LEU A 407 14.39 -3.76 3.97
C LEU A 407 14.10 -2.37 4.54
N SER A 408 15.04 -1.44 4.37
CA SER A 408 14.83 -0.03 4.74
C SER A 408 13.73 0.58 3.87
N LYS A 409 12.92 1.49 4.44
CA LYS A 409 11.87 2.22 3.71
C LYS A 409 12.40 2.87 2.42
N ASP A 410 13.58 3.48 2.46
CA ASP A 410 14.19 4.14 1.30
C ASP A 410 14.54 3.15 0.18
N LEU A 411 15.07 1.97 0.51
CA LEU A 411 15.37 0.94 -0.49
C LEU A 411 14.09 0.40 -1.14
N ILE A 412 13.04 0.16 -0.35
CA ILE A 412 11.75 -0.34 -0.88
C ILE A 412 11.16 0.64 -1.91
N GLN A 413 11.28 1.96 -1.67
CA GLN A 413 10.80 2.99 -2.60
C GLN A 413 11.56 3.05 -3.93
N ARG A 414 12.81 2.57 -3.96
CA ARG A 414 13.62 2.51 -5.17
C ARG A 414 13.39 1.22 -5.96
N CYS A 415 12.81 0.21 -5.32
CA CYS A 415 12.50 -1.04 -5.98
C CYS A 415 11.36 -0.88 -6.98
N THR A 416 11.44 -1.63 -8.07
CA THR A 416 10.43 -1.62 -9.13
C THR A 416 9.61 -2.91 -9.10
N VAL A 417 8.39 -2.87 -9.65
CA VAL A 417 7.54 -4.06 -9.75
C VAL A 417 7.11 -4.29 -11.20
N ARG A 418 7.32 -5.51 -11.69
CA ARG A 418 6.80 -5.96 -12.99
C ARG A 418 5.74 -7.03 -12.79
N TYR A 419 4.53 -6.82 -13.29
CA TYR A 419 3.41 -7.74 -13.18
C TYR A 419 3.22 -8.48 -14.51
N ARG A 420 3.32 -9.81 -14.51
CA ARG A 420 3.08 -10.61 -15.71
C ARG A 420 1.85 -11.47 -15.53
N ILE A 421 0.91 -11.35 -16.46
CA ILE A 421 -0.24 -12.24 -16.54
C ILE A 421 0.05 -13.34 -17.57
N ILE A 422 -0.26 -14.59 -17.23
CA ILE A 422 0.11 -15.75 -18.03
C ILE A 422 -1.09 -16.70 -18.06
N LYS A 423 -1.52 -17.07 -19.26
CA LYS A 423 -2.44 -18.18 -19.47
C LYS A 423 -1.69 -19.33 -20.12
N TYR A 424 -1.57 -20.43 -19.37
CA TYR A 424 -0.89 -21.63 -19.80
C TYR A 424 -1.81 -22.51 -20.65
N VAL A 425 -1.22 -23.09 -21.71
CA VAL A 425 -1.87 -24.03 -22.63
C VAL A 425 -0.89 -25.16 -22.91
N ALA A 426 -1.36 -26.41 -22.93
CA ALA A 426 -0.52 -27.55 -23.25
C ALA A 426 0.13 -27.42 -24.64
N HIS A 427 1.41 -27.79 -24.75
CA HIS A 427 2.14 -27.77 -26.02
C HIS A 427 1.86 -29.03 -26.84
N ALA A 428 1.12 -28.89 -27.95
CA ALA A 428 0.79 -30.00 -28.85
C ALA A 428 0.15 -31.22 -28.13
N GLY A 429 -0.63 -30.97 -27.08
CA GLY A 429 -1.26 -32.02 -26.26
C GLY A 429 -0.32 -32.73 -25.28
N ASN A 430 0.95 -32.34 -25.19
CA ASN A 430 1.89 -32.88 -24.21
C ASN A 430 1.89 -32.06 -22.91
N PRO A 431 2.13 -32.70 -21.75
CA PRO A 431 2.41 -31.97 -20.52
C PRO A 431 3.58 -31.02 -20.74
N GLY A 432 3.43 -29.78 -20.27
CA GLY A 432 4.44 -28.73 -20.43
C GLY A 432 4.75 -28.09 -19.09
N GLY A 433 5.75 -27.22 -19.06
CA GLY A 433 6.05 -26.50 -17.84
C GLY A 433 7.14 -25.46 -17.96
N ILE A 434 7.37 -24.77 -16.85
CA ILE A 434 8.61 -24.06 -16.57
C ILE A 434 9.41 -25.00 -15.67
N GLY A 435 10.62 -25.33 -16.10
CA GLY A 435 11.51 -26.21 -15.36
C GLY A 435 11.89 -25.68 -13.99
N LEU A 436 12.52 -26.52 -13.18
CA LEU A 436 13.01 -26.13 -11.87
C LEU A 436 13.93 -24.91 -11.97
N HIS A 437 13.67 -23.89 -11.17
CA HIS A 437 14.49 -22.69 -11.05
C HIS A 437 14.17 -21.94 -9.74
N PRO A 438 15.09 -21.11 -9.24
CA PRO A 438 14.73 -19.95 -8.44
C PRO A 438 14.45 -18.75 -9.34
N ASP A 439 13.61 -17.81 -8.87
CA ASP A 439 13.45 -16.53 -9.56
C ASP A 439 14.70 -15.65 -9.39
N GLY A 440 15.11 -14.96 -10.45
CA GLY A 440 16.24 -14.02 -10.41
C GLY A 440 15.94 -12.71 -9.67
N ASN A 441 14.69 -12.51 -9.26
CA ASN A 441 14.19 -11.26 -8.67
C ASN A 441 14.53 -11.17 -7.17
N LEU A 442 14.27 -10.02 -6.54
CA LEU A 442 14.39 -9.92 -5.08
C LEU A 442 13.28 -10.77 -4.43
N LEU A 443 12.04 -10.49 -4.80
CA LEU A 443 10.86 -11.23 -4.36
C LEU A 443 9.95 -11.51 -5.55
N SER A 444 9.21 -12.62 -5.47
CA SER A 444 8.09 -12.90 -6.36
C SER A 444 6.82 -13.13 -5.54
N ALA A 445 5.72 -12.51 -5.95
CA ALA A 445 4.39 -12.80 -5.43
C ALA A 445 3.51 -13.35 -6.56
N LEU A 446 2.90 -14.51 -6.35
CA LEU A 446 2.16 -15.27 -7.37
C LEU A 446 0.72 -15.52 -6.92
N ILE A 447 -0.21 -15.26 -7.82
CA ILE A 447 -1.61 -15.67 -7.72
C ILE A 447 -1.89 -16.63 -8.88
N THR A 448 -2.53 -17.77 -8.59
CA THR A 448 -2.88 -18.78 -9.59
C THR A 448 -4.28 -19.34 -9.36
N ASP A 449 -5.00 -19.59 -10.46
CA ASP A 449 -6.35 -20.18 -10.44
C ASP A 449 -6.35 -21.73 -10.56
N GLY A 450 -5.18 -22.33 -10.76
CA GLY A 450 -5.03 -23.77 -10.96
C GLY A 450 -3.77 -24.37 -10.33
N PRO A 451 -3.72 -25.70 -10.18
CA PRO A 451 -2.60 -26.43 -9.58
C PRO A 451 -1.34 -26.40 -10.46
N GLY A 452 -0.28 -27.07 -10.00
CA GLY A 452 0.93 -27.33 -10.78
C GLY A 452 2.13 -26.45 -10.45
N LEU A 453 2.09 -25.64 -9.39
CA LEU A 453 3.31 -25.08 -8.82
C LEU A 453 3.90 -26.10 -7.84
N GLY A 454 5.11 -26.57 -8.08
CA GLY A 454 5.85 -27.45 -7.18
C GLY A 454 7.02 -26.72 -6.53
N VAL A 455 7.22 -26.87 -5.22
CA VAL A 455 8.33 -26.28 -4.46
C VAL A 455 9.22 -27.39 -3.91
N TYR A 456 10.53 -27.20 -4.03
CA TYR A 456 11.56 -28.17 -3.71
C TYR A 456 12.40 -27.66 -2.53
N ASP A 457 12.17 -28.21 -1.34
CA ASP A 457 12.85 -27.76 -0.12
C ASP A 457 14.26 -28.33 0.00
N PHE A 458 15.14 -27.63 0.72
CA PHE A 458 16.51 -28.06 0.97
C PHE A 458 16.64 -29.33 1.83
N ASP A 459 15.58 -29.73 2.53
CA ASP A 459 15.54 -30.97 3.31
C ASP A 459 15.13 -32.20 2.47
N GLY A 460 14.70 -32.00 1.22
CA GLY A 460 14.20 -33.05 0.32
C GLY A 460 12.67 -33.15 0.26
N THR A 461 11.94 -32.26 0.94
CA THR A 461 10.47 -32.23 0.90
C THR A 461 9.98 -31.54 -0.37
N TYR A 462 9.09 -32.21 -1.12
CA TYR A 462 8.34 -31.60 -2.23
C TYR A 462 6.98 -31.11 -1.73
N ARG A 463 6.59 -29.89 -2.09
CA ARG A 463 5.33 -29.26 -1.65
C ARG A 463 4.59 -28.63 -2.82
N GLU A 464 3.26 -28.61 -2.72
CA GLU A 464 2.39 -27.91 -3.64
C GLU A 464 1.62 -26.86 -2.85
N PRO A 465 1.95 -25.56 -2.98
CA PRO A 465 1.36 -24.51 -2.14
C PRO A 465 -0.16 -24.33 -2.35
N GLY A 466 -0.71 -24.95 -3.39
CA GLY A 466 -2.13 -25.01 -3.68
C GLY A 466 -2.67 -23.74 -4.37
N VAL A 467 -3.98 -23.56 -4.25
CA VAL A 467 -4.73 -22.41 -4.75
C VAL A 467 -5.55 -21.83 -3.60
N GLY A 468 -5.71 -20.51 -3.54
CA GLY A 468 -6.46 -19.84 -2.46
C GLY A 468 -5.63 -18.93 -1.56
N GLY A 469 -4.43 -18.56 -1.99
CA GLY A 469 -3.63 -17.54 -1.35
C GLY A 469 -2.63 -16.94 -2.33
N THR A 470 -2.03 -15.82 -1.94
CA THR A 470 -0.90 -15.23 -2.64
C THR A 470 0.37 -15.93 -2.18
N ILE A 471 1.08 -16.54 -3.10
CA ILE A 471 2.27 -17.33 -2.84
C ILE A 471 3.49 -16.43 -3.01
N LEU A 472 4.22 -16.23 -1.92
CA LEU A 472 5.38 -15.36 -1.86
C LEU A 472 6.66 -16.20 -1.83
N MET A 473 7.60 -15.89 -2.71
CA MET A 473 8.85 -16.63 -2.90
C MET A 473 10.05 -15.70 -2.83
N GLY A 474 11.12 -16.16 -2.19
CA GLY A 474 12.41 -15.46 -2.17
C GLY A 474 13.20 -15.79 -3.42
N GLY A 475 13.72 -14.78 -4.11
CA GLY A 475 14.56 -15.01 -5.29
C GLY A 475 16.06 -15.02 -5.00
N SER A 476 16.85 -15.28 -6.02
CA SER A 476 18.30 -15.38 -5.92
C SER A 476 18.95 -14.03 -5.61
N THR A 477 18.33 -12.91 -5.98
CA THR A 477 18.78 -11.57 -5.62
C THR A 477 18.64 -11.31 -4.12
N LEU A 478 17.60 -11.86 -3.48
CA LEU A 478 17.47 -11.80 -2.01
C LEU A 478 18.58 -12.58 -1.31
N TYR A 479 18.93 -13.76 -1.82
CA TYR A 479 20.06 -14.55 -1.33
C TYR A 479 21.36 -13.74 -1.37
N ARG A 480 21.64 -13.06 -2.48
CA ARG A 480 22.83 -12.21 -2.65
C ARG A 480 22.84 -10.98 -1.75
N TRP A 481 21.72 -10.24 -1.72
CA TRP A 481 21.57 -9.06 -0.87
C TRP A 481 21.74 -9.40 0.62
N SER A 482 21.24 -10.57 1.04
CA SER A 482 21.26 -11.03 2.42
C SER A 482 22.50 -11.85 2.81
N LYS A 483 23.48 -11.98 1.91
CA LYS A 483 24.70 -12.79 2.11
C LYS A 483 24.40 -14.25 2.50
N GLY A 484 23.38 -14.81 1.86
CA GLY A 484 22.95 -16.19 2.08
C GLY A 484 22.12 -16.43 3.34
N THR A 485 21.69 -15.37 4.03
CA THR A 485 20.77 -15.50 5.19
C THR A 485 19.40 -16.03 4.77
N TYR A 486 18.88 -15.56 3.64
CA TYR A 486 17.62 -16.02 3.08
C TYR A 486 17.90 -16.86 1.84
N LEU A 487 17.45 -18.12 1.86
CA LEU A 487 17.64 -19.03 0.75
C LEU A 487 16.59 -18.76 -0.34
N PRO A 488 16.93 -18.93 -1.63
CA PRO A 488 15.97 -18.77 -2.70
C PRO A 488 14.99 -19.96 -2.73
N THR A 489 13.76 -19.70 -3.17
CA THR A 489 12.72 -20.71 -3.32
C THR A 489 12.85 -21.41 -4.67
N PHE A 490 13.29 -22.68 -4.64
CA PHE A 490 13.37 -23.52 -5.83
C PHE A 490 11.99 -24.09 -6.17
N HIS A 491 11.51 -23.81 -7.37
CA HIS A 491 10.19 -24.22 -7.80
C HIS A 491 10.12 -24.55 -9.30
N ASP A 492 9.10 -25.30 -9.69
CA ASP A 492 8.74 -25.57 -11.08
C ASP A 492 7.26 -25.25 -11.32
N VAL A 493 6.87 -25.16 -12.60
CA VAL A 493 5.47 -25.06 -13.00
C VAL A 493 5.19 -26.20 -13.96
N SER A 494 4.30 -27.11 -13.58
CA SER A 494 3.83 -28.22 -14.41
C SER A 494 2.39 -27.99 -14.86
N ILE A 495 2.12 -28.23 -16.14
CA ILE A 495 0.81 -28.07 -16.78
C ILE A 495 0.40 -29.40 -17.42
N GLY A 496 -0.71 -29.96 -16.96
CA GLY A 496 -1.28 -31.18 -17.51
C GLY A 496 -1.84 -31.00 -18.93
N GLN A 497 -2.08 -32.10 -19.65
CA GLN A 497 -2.49 -32.09 -21.06
C GLN A 497 -3.76 -31.28 -21.35
N GLU A 498 -4.73 -31.27 -20.43
CA GLU A 498 -6.01 -30.55 -20.57
C GLU A 498 -6.11 -29.31 -19.67
N GLN A 499 -5.07 -29.04 -18.87
CA GLN A 499 -5.13 -28.00 -17.87
C GLN A 499 -5.03 -26.61 -18.52
N LYS A 500 -6.04 -25.77 -18.27
CA LYS A 500 -5.99 -24.34 -18.53
C LYS A 500 -5.84 -23.64 -17.19
N LYS A 501 -4.79 -22.86 -17.06
CA LYS A 501 -4.44 -22.14 -15.83
C LYS A 501 -4.04 -20.72 -16.17
N THR A 502 -4.51 -19.77 -15.38
CA THR A 502 -4.11 -18.38 -15.40
C THR A 502 -3.32 -18.08 -14.15
N SER A 503 -2.26 -17.31 -14.30
CA SER A 503 -1.45 -16.83 -13.19
C SER A 503 -1.09 -15.37 -13.40
N ILE A 504 -0.96 -14.63 -12.32
CA ILE A 504 -0.33 -13.32 -12.29
C ILE A 504 0.84 -13.36 -11.31
N VAL A 505 2.00 -12.86 -11.74
CA VAL A 505 3.21 -12.80 -10.92
C VAL A 505 3.70 -11.37 -10.85
N ALA A 506 3.89 -10.85 -9.65
CA ALA A 506 4.65 -9.64 -9.39
C ALA A 506 6.12 -10.00 -9.17
N PHE A 507 6.99 -9.49 -10.03
CA PHE A 507 8.44 -9.57 -9.91
C PHE A 507 8.94 -8.27 -9.28
N PHE A 508 9.35 -8.33 -8.02
CA PHE A 508 9.84 -7.18 -7.27
C PHE A 508 11.36 -7.15 -7.27
N ASN A 509 11.95 -6.04 -7.68
CA ASN A 509 13.38 -5.93 -7.94
C ASN A 509 14.01 -4.72 -7.29
N LEU A 510 15.25 -4.89 -6.85
CA LEU A 510 16.15 -3.79 -6.55
C LEU A 510 16.42 -2.96 -7.83
N PRO A 511 16.85 -1.69 -7.70
CA PRO A 511 17.30 -0.89 -8.83
C PRO A 511 18.31 -1.65 -9.70
N ASP A 512 18.07 -1.71 -11.00
CA ASP A 512 18.95 -2.39 -11.97
C ASP A 512 20.10 -1.47 -12.36
N MET A 513 21.26 -2.06 -12.66
CA MET A 513 22.51 -1.36 -13.01
C MET A 513 23.01 -0.39 -11.93
N GLU A 514 22.78 -0.72 -10.65
CA GLU A 514 23.17 0.11 -9.50
C GLU A 514 23.91 -0.68 -8.42
N ASP A 515 24.76 0.01 -7.64
CA ASP A 515 25.33 -0.54 -6.41
C ASP A 515 24.29 -0.56 -5.29
N ILE A 516 23.97 -1.75 -4.81
CA ILE A 516 23.00 -1.95 -3.73
C ILE A 516 23.72 -2.23 -2.41
N PRO A 517 23.44 -1.46 -1.34
CA PRO A 517 23.91 -1.78 -0.01
C PRO A 517 23.42 -3.17 0.42
N GLN A 518 24.34 -4.04 0.83
CA GLN A 518 23.96 -5.35 1.36
C GLN A 518 23.28 -5.20 2.73
N SER A 519 22.51 -6.21 3.13
CA SER A 519 21.87 -6.23 4.45
C SER A 519 22.93 -6.04 5.55
N ALA A 520 22.69 -5.12 6.47
CA ALA A 520 23.62 -4.79 7.56
C ALA A 520 23.90 -6.02 8.44
N GLY A 521 25.08 -6.62 8.28
CA GLY A 521 25.69 -7.49 9.28
C GLY A 521 26.52 -6.67 10.28
N PRO A 522 26.98 -7.23 11.41
CA PRO A 522 27.67 -6.49 12.47
C PRO A 522 28.94 -5.71 12.06
N ASP A 523 29.49 -5.94 10.87
CA ASP A 523 30.63 -5.20 10.30
C ASP A 523 30.17 -4.28 9.15
N THR A 524 29.53 -3.16 9.49
CA THR A 524 28.89 -2.22 8.56
C THR A 524 29.70 -0.96 8.32
N GLU A 525 30.71 -1.01 7.45
CA GLU A 525 31.04 0.14 6.59
C GLU A 525 31.59 -0.41 5.25
N LYS A 526 30.84 -0.21 4.15
CA LYS A 526 31.24 -0.43 2.72
C LYS A 526 31.03 -1.79 2.03
N ASN A 527 30.01 -2.57 2.37
CA ASN A 527 29.67 -3.74 1.56
C ASN A 527 28.41 -3.49 0.70
N SER A 528 28.62 -3.23 -0.60
CA SER A 528 27.58 -3.21 -1.63
C SER A 528 27.82 -4.31 -2.66
N PHE A 529 26.80 -4.67 -3.43
CA PHE A 529 26.95 -5.47 -4.63
C PHE A 529 26.32 -4.75 -5.83
N PHE A 530 26.92 -4.88 -7.00
CA PHE A 530 26.36 -4.32 -8.22
C PHE A 530 25.23 -5.22 -8.70
N HIS A 531 24.02 -4.68 -8.79
CA HIS A 531 22.84 -5.41 -9.22
C HIS A 531 22.65 -5.25 -10.73
N ASP A 532 23.09 -6.26 -11.49
CA ASP A 532 22.76 -6.44 -12.91
C ASP A 532 21.89 -7.69 -13.02
N ILE A 533 20.60 -7.48 -13.27
CA ILE A 533 19.62 -8.57 -13.31
C ILE A 533 19.90 -9.59 -14.43
N ARG A 534 20.54 -9.17 -15.53
CA ARG A 534 20.86 -10.06 -16.64
C ARG A 534 22.00 -10.98 -16.26
N VAL A 535 23.06 -10.42 -15.70
CA VAL A 535 24.22 -11.20 -15.22
C VAL A 535 23.80 -12.15 -14.11
N ILE A 536 22.95 -11.72 -13.18
CA ILE A 536 22.42 -12.60 -12.11
C ILE A 536 21.68 -13.81 -12.68
N LYS A 537 20.80 -13.60 -13.67
CA LYS A 537 20.06 -14.71 -14.29
C LYS A 537 20.94 -15.68 -15.08
N GLU A 538 22.04 -15.19 -15.65
CA GLU A 538 23.04 -16.04 -16.30
C GLU A 538 23.84 -16.84 -15.27
N ASP A 539 24.25 -16.19 -14.18
CA ASP A 539 24.96 -16.82 -13.06
C ASP A 539 24.13 -17.89 -12.36
N ASP A 540 22.83 -17.64 -12.14
CA ASP A 540 21.89 -18.58 -11.51
C ASP A 540 21.80 -19.94 -12.24
N LYS A 541 22.11 -19.96 -13.54
CA LYS A 541 22.12 -21.15 -14.40
C LYS A 541 23.52 -21.75 -14.57
N SER A 542 24.57 -21.03 -14.15
CA SER A 542 25.95 -21.45 -14.33
C SER A 542 26.32 -22.59 -13.38
N PRO A 543 26.93 -23.69 -13.86
CA PRO A 543 27.47 -24.74 -12.99
C PRO A 543 28.58 -24.26 -12.05
N ALA A 544 29.16 -23.10 -12.32
CA ALA A 544 30.18 -22.44 -11.50
C ALA A 544 29.67 -21.14 -10.85
N GLY A 545 28.38 -20.84 -10.98
CA GLY A 545 27.78 -19.63 -10.42
C GLY A 545 27.54 -19.72 -8.92
N GLU A 546 27.09 -18.61 -8.32
CA GLU A 546 26.94 -18.50 -6.86
C GLU A 546 25.90 -19.49 -6.29
N LEU A 547 24.90 -19.86 -7.09
CA LEU A 547 23.88 -20.83 -6.68
C LEU A 547 24.30 -22.29 -6.86
N ALA A 548 25.46 -22.59 -7.46
CA ALA A 548 25.88 -23.97 -7.76
C ALA A 548 25.85 -24.92 -6.54
N PRO A 549 26.28 -24.50 -5.31
CA PRO A 549 26.16 -25.34 -4.13
C PRO A 549 24.71 -25.66 -3.74
N LEU A 550 23.80 -24.69 -3.92
CA LEU A 550 22.38 -24.86 -3.63
C LEU A 550 21.74 -25.81 -4.64
N TRP A 551 22.02 -25.64 -5.92
CA TRP A 551 21.62 -26.57 -6.99
C TRP A 551 22.05 -28.00 -6.68
N LYS A 552 23.31 -28.21 -6.29
CA LYS A 552 23.81 -29.54 -5.92
C LYS A 552 23.01 -30.15 -4.76
N THR A 553 22.66 -29.34 -3.77
CA THR A 553 21.85 -29.78 -2.62
C THR A 553 20.46 -30.19 -3.07
N ILE A 554 19.77 -29.34 -3.84
CA ILE A 554 18.43 -29.63 -4.36
C ILE A 554 18.43 -30.90 -5.22
N VAL A 555 19.34 -31.00 -6.18
CA VAL A 555 19.48 -32.16 -7.06
C VAL A 555 19.71 -33.44 -6.27
N GLN A 556 20.63 -33.40 -5.29
CA GLN A 556 20.94 -34.56 -4.47
C GLN A 556 19.77 -34.97 -3.57
N ARG A 557 19.11 -34.01 -2.92
CA ARG A 557 18.03 -34.27 -1.95
C ARG A 557 16.75 -34.78 -2.61
N HIS A 558 16.47 -34.31 -3.82
CA HIS A 558 15.27 -34.67 -4.59
C HIS A 558 15.53 -35.77 -5.63
N ASN A 559 16.76 -36.30 -5.70
CA ASN A 559 17.17 -37.32 -6.67
C ASN A 559 16.87 -36.89 -8.13
N LEU A 560 17.14 -35.63 -8.46
CA LEU A 560 16.86 -35.08 -9.78
C LEU A 560 17.93 -35.50 -10.78
N ILE A 561 17.52 -35.72 -12.02
CA ILE A 561 18.41 -35.96 -13.15
C ILE A 561 18.35 -34.71 -14.02
N LEU A 562 19.36 -33.85 -13.94
CA LEU A 562 19.47 -32.71 -14.84
C LEU A 562 19.89 -33.19 -16.24
N PRO A 563 19.37 -32.60 -17.33
CA PRO A 563 19.82 -32.89 -18.68
C PRO A 563 21.32 -32.63 -18.82
N SER A 564 22.03 -33.57 -19.45
CA SER A 564 23.45 -33.44 -19.81
C SER A 564 23.73 -32.31 -20.79
#